data_AF-A0A6N9CFC4-F1
#
_entry.id   AF-A0A6N9CFC4-F1
#
_cell.length_a   1.000
_cell.length_b   1.000
_cell.length_c   1.000
_cell.angle_alpha   90.00
_cell.angle_beta   90.00
_cell.angle_gamma   90.00
#
_symmetry.space_group_name_H-M   'P 1'
#
loop_
_entity.id
_entity.type
_entity.pdbx_description
1 polymer ?
#
loop_
_entity_poly.entity_id
_entity_poly.type
_entity_poly.pdbx_seq_one_letter_code
_entity_poly.pdbx_strand_id
1 'polypeptide(L)'
;MNWQEHQPWAGVFPATLCPFHEDESIDEEGLRAYMRELAAVDGVKGLVCNGHTGEITSLRQSERAYVTTIVAEETKGQVKVVSGVSAEGSLEAIDYAIAVKEAGGDAILLMPPHHWLRFGRTSETAIGFFQDVAEGADIPIIVHQYPAWTKASYSLAEMSELVKIPQVVCINGKNCNY
;
A
#
# COMPACT_ATOMS: atom_id res chain seq x y z
N MET A 1 -16.36 -13.19 18.59
CA MET A 1 -15.72 -11.94 18.15
C MET A 1 -16.69 -11.27 17.20
N ASN A 2 -17.21 -10.08 17.54
CA ASN A 2 -18.15 -9.36 16.69
C ASN A 2 -17.34 -8.60 15.63
N TRP A 3 -17.25 -9.13 14.41
CA TRP A 3 -16.43 -8.57 13.33
C TRP A 3 -16.89 -7.17 12.86
N GLN A 4 -18.09 -6.75 13.28
CA GLN A 4 -18.76 -5.52 12.81
C GLN A 4 -18.39 -4.27 13.62
N GLU A 5 -17.89 -4.39 14.85
CA GLU A 5 -17.80 -3.23 15.75
C GLU A 5 -16.45 -2.49 15.72
N HIS A 6 -15.38 -3.07 15.18
CA HIS A 6 -14.05 -2.42 15.17
C HIS A 6 -13.17 -2.87 14.00
N GLN A 7 -13.36 -2.30 12.82
CA GLN A 7 -12.39 -2.46 11.72
C GLN A 7 -11.89 -1.07 11.30
N PRO A 8 -10.72 -0.61 11.78
CA PRO A 8 -10.15 0.70 11.42
C PRO A 8 -9.85 0.84 9.92
N TRP A 9 -9.97 -0.26 9.16
CA TRP A 9 -9.68 -0.37 7.73
C TRP A 9 -10.94 -0.59 6.87
N ALA A 10 -12.14 -0.48 7.46
CA ALA A 10 -13.40 -0.57 6.73
C ALA A 10 -13.86 0.83 6.25
N GLY A 11 -14.18 0.95 4.96
CA GLY A 11 -14.67 2.19 4.37
C GLY A 11 -14.18 2.37 2.93
N VAL A 12 -14.25 3.61 2.43
CA VAL A 12 -13.76 3.95 1.09
C VAL A 12 -12.33 4.48 1.19
N PHE A 13 -11.44 3.86 0.41
CA PHE A 13 -10.02 4.17 0.33
C PHE A 13 -9.63 4.40 -1.14
N PRO A 14 -9.84 5.61 -1.71
CA PRO A 14 -9.46 5.88 -3.09
C PRO A 14 -7.95 5.74 -3.30
N ALA A 15 -7.58 5.06 -4.38
CA ALA A 15 -6.22 5.10 -4.91
C ALA A 15 -6.00 6.45 -5.61
N THR A 16 -5.02 7.20 -5.14
CA THR A 16 -4.80 8.58 -5.56
C THR A 16 -3.75 8.70 -6.66
N LEU A 17 -3.86 9.76 -7.45
CA LEU A 17 -2.87 10.20 -8.44
C LEU A 17 -1.74 10.98 -7.75
N CYS A 18 -0.58 11.01 -8.39
CA CYS A 18 0.49 11.97 -8.08
C CYS A 18 0.59 12.96 -9.25
N PRO A 19 0.17 14.22 -9.09
CA PRO A 19 0.31 15.23 -10.14
C PRO A 19 1.79 15.57 -10.39
N PHE A 20 2.13 15.84 -11.65
CA PHE A 20 3.47 16.23 -12.10
C PHE A 20 3.40 17.49 -12.96
N HIS A 21 4.47 18.27 -12.91
CA HIS A 21 4.75 19.32 -13.89
C HIS A 21 5.24 18.71 -15.22
N GLU A 22 5.32 19.54 -16.27
CA GLU A 22 5.80 19.09 -17.60
C GLU A 22 7.26 18.60 -17.58
N ASP A 23 8.05 19.00 -16.58
CA ASP A 23 9.43 18.56 -16.37
C ASP A 23 9.56 17.30 -15.50
N GLU A 24 8.45 16.61 -15.26
CA GLU A 24 8.34 15.38 -14.45
C GLU A 24 8.60 15.59 -12.94
N SER A 25 8.77 16.83 -12.48
CA SER A 25 8.80 17.12 -11.03
C SER A 25 7.41 17.04 -10.42
N ILE A 26 7.31 16.65 -9.14
CA ILE A 26 6.04 16.56 -8.43
C ILE A 26 5.41 17.96 -8.31
N ASP A 27 4.15 18.08 -8.74
CA ASP A 27 3.33 19.27 -8.46
C ASP A 27 2.80 19.19 -7.03
N GLU A 28 3.59 19.69 -6.08
CA GLU A 28 3.26 19.66 -4.65
C GLU A 28 1.97 20.43 -4.33
N GLU A 29 1.77 21.61 -4.93
CA GLU A 29 0.58 22.42 -4.65
C GLU A 29 -0.69 21.70 -5.13
N GLY A 30 -0.65 21.16 -6.35
CA GLY A 30 -1.72 20.35 -6.90
C GLY A 30 -1.98 19.09 -6.07
N LEU A 31 -0.92 18.39 -5.64
CA LEU A 31 -1.02 17.22 -4.78
C LEU A 31 -1.70 17.57 -3.44
N ARG A 32 -1.29 18.66 -2.79
CA ARG A 32 -1.85 19.11 -1.50
C ARG A 32 -3.33 19.46 -1.61
N ALA A 33 -3.70 20.22 -2.64
CA ALA A 33 -5.10 20.57 -2.89
C ALA A 33 -5.95 19.32 -3.13
N TYR A 34 -5.47 18.42 -3.99
CA TYR A 34 -6.16 17.17 -4.33
C TYR A 34 -6.38 16.26 -3.11
N MET A 35 -5.36 16.05 -2.27
CA MET A 35 -5.50 15.21 -1.07
C MET A 35 -6.48 15.79 -0.05
N ARG A 36 -6.45 17.11 0.13
CA ARG A 36 -7.37 17.82 1.03
C ARG A 36 -8.83 17.69 0.58
N GLU A 37 -9.08 17.84 -0.72
CA GLU A 37 -10.42 17.68 -1.29
C GLU A 37 -10.93 16.26 -1.11
N LEU A 38 -10.12 15.25 -1.42
CA LEU A 38 -10.51 13.85 -1.24
C LEU A 38 -10.76 13.47 0.22
N ALA A 39 -9.90 13.93 1.13
CA ALA A 39 -10.04 13.65 2.57
C ALA A 39 -11.33 14.25 3.16
N ALA A 40 -11.87 15.31 2.55
CA ALA A 40 -13.10 15.96 2.98
C ALA A 40 -14.39 15.28 2.44
N VAL A 41 -14.28 14.29 1.55
CA VAL A 41 -15.44 13.60 0.98
C VAL A 41 -16.06 12.66 2.03
N ASP A 42 -17.36 12.83 2.28
CA ASP A 42 -18.11 11.97 3.19
C ASP A 42 -17.99 10.49 2.82
N GLY A 43 -17.61 9.67 3.81
CA GLY A 43 -17.45 8.22 3.65
C GLY A 43 -16.03 7.78 3.26
N VAL A 44 -15.15 8.69 2.85
CA VAL A 44 -13.71 8.39 2.74
C VAL A 44 -13.14 8.14 4.13
N LYS A 45 -12.43 7.02 4.28
CA LYS A 45 -11.81 6.59 5.55
C LYS A 45 -10.29 6.50 5.49
N GLY A 46 -9.72 6.52 4.28
CA GLY A 46 -8.30 6.71 4.08
C GLY A 46 -7.98 7.05 2.64
N LEU A 47 -6.73 7.42 2.36
CA LEU A 47 -6.21 7.67 1.03
C LEU A 47 -5.07 6.69 0.75
N VAL A 48 -5.03 6.15 -0.46
CA VAL A 48 -3.99 5.21 -0.89
C VAL A 48 -3.10 5.88 -1.93
N CYS A 49 -1.97 6.44 -1.49
CA CYS A 49 -0.96 7.05 -2.34
C CYS A 49 0.10 6.03 -2.78
N ASN A 50 0.93 6.40 -3.76
CA ASN A 50 1.98 5.53 -4.31
C ASN A 50 1.43 4.14 -4.76
N GLY A 51 0.19 4.07 -5.22
CA GLY A 51 -0.31 2.90 -5.93
C GLY A 51 0.17 2.88 -7.38
N HIS A 52 -0.24 1.88 -8.17
CA HIS A 52 -0.08 1.96 -9.63
C HIS A 52 -0.79 3.19 -10.23
N THR A 53 -1.94 3.58 -9.66
CA THR A 53 -2.65 4.81 -10.03
C THR A 53 -1.82 6.06 -9.77
N GLY A 54 -1.01 6.06 -8.70
CA GLY A 54 -0.10 7.16 -8.38
C GLY A 54 1.29 7.01 -9.01
N GLU A 55 1.44 6.13 -10.00
CA GLU A 55 2.67 5.94 -10.76
C GLU A 55 3.92 5.65 -9.91
N ILE A 56 3.78 4.79 -8.89
CA ILE A 56 4.88 4.43 -7.98
C ILE A 56 6.20 4.05 -8.68
N THR A 57 6.14 3.47 -9.87
CA THR A 57 7.31 3.05 -10.66
C THR A 57 8.01 4.21 -11.39
N SER A 58 7.38 5.37 -11.48
CA SER A 58 7.94 6.60 -12.06
C SER A 58 8.66 7.45 -11.01
N LEU A 59 8.41 7.20 -9.71
CA LEU A 59 8.96 7.96 -8.59
C LEU A 59 10.24 7.35 -8.03
N ARG A 60 11.19 8.21 -7.66
CA ARG A 60 12.35 7.83 -6.82
C ARG A 60 11.89 7.46 -5.42
N GLN A 61 12.72 6.74 -4.67
CA GLN A 61 12.42 6.39 -3.27
C GLN A 61 12.15 7.62 -2.40
N SER A 62 12.98 8.66 -2.50
CA SER A 62 12.81 9.90 -1.74
C SER A 62 11.51 10.62 -2.10
N GLU A 63 11.10 10.58 -3.37
CA GLU A 63 9.86 11.17 -3.85
C GLU A 63 8.63 10.41 -3.32
N ARG A 64 8.68 9.07 -3.28
CA ARG A 64 7.62 8.24 -2.68
C ARG A 64 7.39 8.58 -1.19
N ALA A 65 8.48 8.72 -0.42
CA ALA A 65 8.41 9.15 0.97
C ALA A 65 7.83 10.57 1.08
N TYR A 66 8.27 11.49 0.23
CA TYR A 66 7.79 12.86 0.22
C TYR A 66 6.29 12.99 -0.11
N VAL A 67 5.78 12.24 -1.11
CA VAL A 67 4.35 12.13 -1.40
C VAL A 67 3.58 11.66 -0.17
N THR A 68 4.12 10.66 0.55
CA THR A 68 3.49 10.15 1.78
C THR A 68 3.41 11.22 2.86
N THR A 69 4.49 12.00 3.06
CA THR A 69 4.53 13.13 3.99
C THR A 69 3.47 14.17 3.65
N ILE A 70 3.36 14.57 2.38
CA ILE A 70 2.35 15.53 1.94
C ILE A 70 0.94 15.03 2.25
N VAL A 71 0.65 13.76 1.96
CA VAL A 71 -0.68 13.17 2.23
C VAL A 71 -0.98 13.14 3.73
N ALA A 72 0.00 12.76 4.57
CA ALA A 72 -0.16 12.76 6.02
C ALA A 72 -0.40 14.16 6.59
N GLU A 73 0.36 15.16 6.13
CA GLU A 73 0.20 16.55 6.53
C GLU A 73 -1.17 17.13 6.14
N GLU A 74 -1.68 16.83 4.95
CA GLU A 74 -2.96 17.37 4.48
C GLU A 74 -4.16 16.68 5.11
N THR A 75 -4.07 15.37 5.37
CA THR A 75 -5.15 14.62 6.03
C THR A 75 -5.27 14.95 7.52
N LYS A 76 -4.18 15.36 8.19
CA LYS A 76 -4.16 15.77 9.61
C LYS A 76 -4.78 14.73 10.54
N GLY A 77 -4.62 13.45 10.20
CA GLY A 77 -5.18 12.32 10.95
C GLY A 77 -6.71 12.17 10.87
N GLN A 78 -7.40 12.94 10.01
CA GLN A 78 -8.86 12.80 9.81
C GLN A 78 -9.23 11.48 9.13
N VAL A 79 -8.38 11.03 8.22
CA VAL A 79 -8.50 9.77 7.48
C VAL A 79 -7.15 9.06 7.49
N LYS A 80 -7.15 7.74 7.27
CA LYS A 80 -5.93 6.93 7.24
C LYS A 80 -5.07 7.21 6.02
N VAL A 81 -3.75 7.11 6.15
CA VAL A 81 -2.80 7.20 5.03
C VAL A 81 -2.21 5.83 4.74
N VAL A 82 -2.47 5.31 3.56
CA VAL A 82 -1.85 4.09 3.05
C VAL A 82 -0.90 4.49 1.93
N SER A 83 0.33 3.97 1.96
CA SER A 83 1.31 4.21 0.91
C SER A 83 1.76 2.89 0.28
N GLY A 84 1.82 2.83 -1.05
CA GLY A 84 2.28 1.64 -1.75
C GLY A 84 3.76 1.36 -1.51
N VAL A 85 4.08 0.08 -1.32
CA VAL A 85 5.45 -0.43 -1.30
C VAL A 85 5.59 -1.42 -2.46
N SER A 86 6.48 -1.09 -3.39
CA SER A 86 6.88 -1.93 -4.52
C SER A 86 8.39 -2.06 -4.50
N ALA A 87 8.88 -3.28 -4.33
CA ALA A 87 10.28 -3.65 -4.19
C ALA A 87 10.49 -5.06 -4.72
N GLU A 88 11.71 -5.39 -5.14
CA GLU A 88 12.01 -6.71 -5.70
C GLU A 88 12.45 -7.74 -4.66
N GLY A 89 12.83 -7.30 -3.45
CA GLY A 89 13.27 -8.19 -2.37
C GLY A 89 12.91 -7.66 -0.97
N SER A 90 12.99 -8.54 0.02
CA SER A 90 12.53 -8.25 1.39
C SER A 90 13.25 -7.06 2.04
N LEU A 91 14.58 -6.98 1.93
CA LEU A 91 15.36 -5.90 2.55
C LEU A 91 14.95 -4.52 2.00
N GLU A 92 14.80 -4.42 0.68
CA GLU A 92 14.35 -3.19 0.03
C GLU A 92 12.90 -2.86 0.42
N ALA A 93 12.02 -3.86 0.48
CA ALA A 93 10.64 -3.68 0.93
C ALA A 93 10.57 -3.19 2.38
N ILE A 94 11.43 -3.68 3.27
CA ILE A 94 11.56 -3.22 4.65
C ILE A 94 12.01 -1.75 4.68
N ASP A 95 13.07 -1.37 3.96
CA ASP A 95 13.54 0.00 3.90
C ASP A 95 12.45 0.96 3.42
N TYR A 96 11.68 0.56 2.39
CA TYR A 96 10.57 1.35 1.87
C TYR A 96 9.41 1.44 2.85
N ALA A 97 9.08 0.36 3.55
CA ALA A 97 8.03 0.34 4.57
C ALA A 97 8.39 1.21 5.79
N ILE A 98 9.66 1.20 6.22
CA ILE A 98 10.17 2.10 7.27
C ILE A 98 10.04 3.55 6.81
N ALA A 99 10.46 3.87 5.58
CA ALA A 99 10.33 5.22 5.04
C ALA A 99 8.86 5.70 5.00
N VAL A 100 7.91 4.82 4.68
CA VAL A 100 6.46 5.13 4.77
C VAL A 100 6.03 5.43 6.20
N LYS A 101 6.47 4.62 7.18
CA LYS A 101 6.17 4.82 8.61
C LYS A 101 6.71 6.17 9.09
N GLU A 102 7.96 6.47 8.78
CA GLU A 102 8.62 7.73 9.15
C GLU A 102 7.98 8.95 8.48
N ALA A 103 7.47 8.78 7.25
CA ALA A 103 6.73 9.82 6.53
C ALA A 103 5.30 10.05 7.05
N GLY A 104 4.83 9.27 8.03
CA GLY A 104 3.51 9.43 8.64
C GLY A 104 2.41 8.53 8.04
N GLY A 105 2.77 7.49 7.28
CA GLY A 105 1.81 6.48 6.82
C GLY A 105 1.28 5.60 7.95
N ASP A 106 -0.02 5.33 7.95
CA ASP A 106 -0.67 4.41 8.90
C ASP A 106 -0.53 2.93 8.50
N ALA A 107 -0.34 2.65 7.21
CA ALA A 107 -0.15 1.32 6.66
C ALA A 107 0.58 1.35 5.32
N ILE A 108 1.09 0.19 4.91
CA ILE A 108 1.60 -0.04 3.57
C ILE A 108 0.62 -0.86 2.73
N LEU A 109 0.50 -0.53 1.45
CA LEU A 109 -0.05 -1.44 0.43
C LEU A 109 1.11 -2.21 -0.18
N LEU A 110 1.41 -3.38 0.38
CA LEU A 110 2.57 -4.17 -0.01
C LEU A 110 2.26 -4.97 -1.29
N MET A 111 2.96 -4.63 -2.37
CA MET A 111 2.82 -5.26 -3.66
C MET A 111 3.71 -6.50 -3.77
N PRO A 112 3.30 -7.53 -4.54
CA PRO A 112 4.21 -8.61 -4.90
C PRO A 112 5.41 -8.07 -5.69
N PRO A 113 6.63 -8.56 -5.44
CA PRO A 113 7.78 -8.35 -6.31
C PRO A 113 7.47 -8.67 -7.78
N HIS A 114 7.79 -7.75 -8.70
CA HIS A 114 7.37 -7.90 -10.10
C HIS A 114 8.10 -9.01 -10.83
N HIS A 115 9.31 -9.42 -10.39
CA HIS A 115 9.97 -10.59 -10.96
C HIS A 115 9.13 -11.88 -10.84
N TRP A 116 8.22 -11.97 -9.87
CA TRP A 116 7.28 -13.09 -9.74
C TRP A 116 6.36 -13.21 -10.96
N LEU A 117 5.97 -12.09 -11.59
CA LEU A 117 5.14 -12.09 -12.79
C LEU A 117 5.75 -12.92 -13.93
N ARG A 118 7.08 -12.90 -14.03
CA ARG A 118 7.84 -13.63 -15.05
C ARG A 118 8.19 -15.04 -14.59
N PHE A 119 8.82 -15.16 -13.42
CA PHE A 119 9.46 -16.41 -12.99
C PHE A 119 8.59 -17.27 -12.08
N GLY A 120 7.53 -16.70 -11.53
CA GLY A 120 6.75 -17.34 -10.47
C GLY A 120 7.48 -17.35 -9.14
N ARG A 121 6.87 -18.03 -8.18
CA ARG A 121 7.29 -18.08 -6.78
C ARG A 121 6.63 -19.27 -6.09
N THR A 122 7.21 -19.77 -5.01
CA THR A 122 6.58 -20.82 -4.17
C THR A 122 5.67 -20.18 -3.12
N SER A 123 4.80 -20.96 -2.49
CA SER A 123 3.97 -20.47 -1.35
C SER A 123 4.82 -19.99 -0.19
N GLU A 124 5.90 -20.70 0.12
CA GLU A 124 6.86 -20.34 1.17
C GLU A 124 7.51 -18.98 0.89
N THR A 125 7.99 -18.73 -0.34
CA THR A 125 8.57 -17.42 -0.71
C THR A 125 7.55 -16.30 -0.60
N ALA A 126 6.30 -16.55 -0.97
CA ALA A 126 5.24 -15.55 -0.87
C ALA A 126 5.00 -15.14 0.58
N ILE A 127 4.75 -16.13 1.44
CA ILE A 127 4.43 -15.91 2.85
C ILE A 127 5.64 -15.31 3.58
N GLY A 128 6.85 -15.83 3.32
CA GLY A 128 8.09 -15.34 3.90
C GLY A 128 8.33 -13.86 3.60
N PHE A 129 8.05 -13.40 2.37
CA PHE A 129 8.18 -11.98 2.01
C PHE A 129 7.30 -11.06 2.90
N PHE A 130 6.06 -11.45 3.20
CA PHE A 130 5.21 -10.68 4.10
C PHE A 130 5.66 -10.76 5.56
N GLN A 131 6.18 -11.93 6.00
CA GLN A 131 6.74 -12.09 7.35
C GLN A 131 7.97 -11.21 7.54
N ASP A 132 8.90 -11.23 6.60
CA ASP A 132 10.11 -10.39 6.63
C ASP A 132 9.75 -8.91 6.77
N VAL A 133 8.81 -8.41 5.97
CA VAL A 133 8.39 -6.99 6.03
C VAL A 133 7.64 -6.68 7.31
N ALA A 134 6.78 -7.58 7.79
CA ALA A 134 6.05 -7.41 9.04
C ALA A 134 7.00 -7.31 10.25
N GLU A 135 8.02 -8.16 10.31
CA GLU A 135 9.04 -8.15 11.37
C GLU A 135 10.00 -6.97 11.26
N GLY A 136 10.41 -6.61 10.04
CA GLY A 136 11.43 -5.58 9.79
C GLY A 136 10.93 -4.15 9.94
N ALA A 137 9.67 -3.86 9.58
CA ALA A 137 9.14 -2.50 9.56
C ALA A 137 8.14 -2.17 10.68
N ASP A 138 7.51 -3.21 11.26
CA ASP A 138 6.49 -3.07 12.31
C ASP A 138 5.42 -2.00 11.96
N ILE A 139 4.82 -2.14 10.78
CA ILE A 139 3.75 -1.28 10.26
C ILE A 139 2.61 -2.16 9.73
N PRO A 140 1.33 -1.76 9.87
CA PRO A 140 0.22 -2.50 9.29
C PRO A 140 0.36 -2.68 7.78
N ILE A 141 0.03 -3.88 7.31
CA ILE A 141 0.17 -4.33 5.92
C ILE A 141 -1.21 -4.59 5.32
N ILE A 142 -1.45 -3.97 4.19
CA ILE A 142 -2.52 -4.32 3.26
C ILE A 142 -1.89 -5.15 2.13
N VAL A 143 -2.30 -6.41 2.01
CA VAL A 143 -1.83 -7.31 0.95
C VAL A 143 -2.43 -6.87 -0.38
N HIS A 144 -1.58 -6.54 -1.36
CA HIS A 144 -2.07 -6.24 -2.72
C HIS A 144 -2.23 -7.54 -3.52
N GLN A 145 -3.46 -8.01 -3.69
CA GLN A 145 -3.76 -9.18 -4.49
C GLN A 145 -3.82 -8.82 -5.98
N TYR A 146 -2.84 -9.30 -6.75
CA TYR A 146 -2.84 -9.17 -8.21
C TYR A 146 -3.84 -10.15 -8.85
N PRO A 147 -4.24 -9.93 -10.12
CA PRO A 147 -5.19 -10.80 -10.80
C PRO A 147 -4.74 -12.27 -10.81
N ALA A 148 -5.70 -13.19 -10.63
CA ALA A 148 -5.45 -14.63 -10.48
C ALA A 148 -4.73 -15.31 -11.67
N TRP A 149 -4.77 -14.70 -12.86
CA TRP A 149 -4.07 -15.18 -14.05
C TRP A 149 -2.58 -14.79 -14.06
N THR A 150 -2.14 -13.96 -13.12
CA THR A 150 -0.72 -13.64 -12.94
C THR A 150 -0.04 -14.69 -12.09
N LYS A 151 1.29 -14.75 -12.17
CA LYS A 151 2.11 -15.58 -11.26
C LYS A 151 2.35 -14.94 -9.89
N ALA A 152 1.77 -13.76 -9.65
CA ALA A 152 1.98 -12.92 -8.47
C ALA A 152 0.70 -12.74 -7.64
N SER A 153 -0.30 -13.61 -7.81
CA SER A 153 -1.49 -13.68 -6.95
C SER A 153 -1.31 -14.66 -5.80
N TYR A 154 -2.15 -14.57 -4.77
CA TYR A 154 -2.21 -15.50 -3.64
C TYR A 154 -3.46 -16.38 -3.70
N SER A 155 -3.30 -17.68 -3.51
CA SER A 155 -4.40 -18.64 -3.36
C SER A 155 -5.13 -18.45 -2.01
N LEU A 156 -6.30 -19.08 -1.86
CA LEU A 156 -7.05 -19.04 -0.60
C LEU A 156 -6.24 -19.61 0.58
N ALA A 157 -5.48 -20.69 0.35
CA ALA A 157 -4.62 -21.28 1.37
C ALA A 157 -3.51 -20.31 1.79
N GLU A 158 -2.87 -19.65 0.83
CA GLU A 158 -1.83 -18.66 1.12
C GLU A 158 -2.39 -17.43 1.84
N MET A 159 -3.53 -16.90 1.40
CA MET A 159 -4.19 -15.80 2.10
C MET A 159 -4.59 -16.19 3.53
N SER A 160 -5.01 -17.45 3.76
CA SER A 160 -5.30 -17.96 5.10
C SER A 160 -4.07 -18.00 6.01
N GLU A 161 -2.87 -18.19 5.46
CA GLU A 161 -1.63 -18.06 6.21
C GLU A 161 -1.23 -16.60 6.41
N LEU A 162 -1.36 -15.75 5.38
CA LEU A 162 -1.03 -14.32 5.46
C LEU A 162 -1.83 -13.60 6.54
N VAL A 163 -3.14 -13.86 6.67
CA VAL A 163 -3.98 -13.22 7.71
C VAL A 163 -3.63 -13.64 9.13
N LYS A 164 -2.76 -14.65 9.33
CA LYS A 164 -2.23 -14.99 10.66
C LYS A 164 -1.07 -14.10 11.09
N ILE A 165 -0.46 -13.36 10.15
CA ILE A 165 0.57 -12.37 10.45
C ILE A 165 -0.11 -11.18 11.14
N PRO A 166 0.26 -10.80 12.38
CA PRO A 166 -0.47 -9.78 13.15
C PRO A 166 -0.57 -8.41 12.45
N GLN A 167 0.44 -8.05 11.67
CA GLN A 167 0.51 -6.80 10.92
C GLN A 167 -0.40 -6.82 9.68
N VAL A 168 -0.84 -7.99 9.18
CA VAL A 168 -1.75 -8.06 8.02
C VAL A 168 -3.16 -7.70 8.47
N VAL A 169 -3.62 -6.52 8.05
CA VAL A 169 -4.92 -5.95 8.48
C VAL A 169 -5.99 -5.97 7.39
N CYS A 170 -5.60 -6.13 6.13
CA CYS A 170 -6.52 -6.13 4.99
C CYS A 170 -5.91 -6.86 3.79
N ILE A 171 -6.78 -7.39 2.91
CA ILE A 171 -6.40 -7.88 1.58
C ILE A 171 -7.16 -7.03 0.54
N ASN A 172 -6.41 -6.37 -0.33
CA ASN A 172 -6.95 -5.57 -1.43
C ASN A 172 -7.02 -6.40 -2.71
N GLY A 173 -8.22 -6.88 -3.06
CA GLY A 173 -8.48 -7.73 -4.23
C GLY A 173 -8.77 -6.97 -5.50
N LYS A 174 -8.04 -7.25 -6.59
CA LYS A 174 -8.47 -6.91 -7.96
C LYS A 174 -9.02 -8.16 -8.65
N ASN A 175 -10.35 -8.21 -8.82
CA ASN A 175 -11.15 -9.32 -9.36
C ASN A 175 -11.27 -10.56 -8.44
N CYS A 176 -12.27 -10.54 -7.57
CA CYS A 176 -12.68 -11.67 -6.74
C CYS A 176 -13.57 -12.65 -7.53
N ASN A 177 -12.97 -13.43 -8.43
CA ASN A 177 -13.59 -14.66 -8.92
C ASN A 177 -12.92 -15.83 -8.16
N TYR A 178 -13.46 -16.15 -6.99
CA TYR A 178 -13.12 -17.37 -6.25
C TYR A 178 -13.91 -18.56 -6.78
#